data_AF-K2P961-F1
#
_entry.id   AF-K2P961-F1
#
_cell.length_a   1.000
_cell.length_b   1.000
_cell.length_c   1.000
_cell.angle_alpha   90.00
_cell.angle_beta   90.00
_cell.angle_gamma   90.00
#
_symmetry.space_group_name_H-M   'P 1'
#
loop_
_entity.id
_entity.type
_entity.pdbx_description
1 polymer ?
#
loop_
_entity_poly.entity_id
_entity_poly.type
_entity_poly.pdbx_seq_one_letter_code
_entity_poly.pdbx_strand_id
1 'polypeptide(L)'
;MAPTDPREWAKKVRSKTPVLLEVGKPAPKAVLSFGGCGFLVTYALGVALFLQQEKAEFLSQSFLLGAGTGVIPAVALACGPRAVNIEKVRDAIVDNRFLVTDEEKRVEVFTEYINKLLPRNAVELVNGRLALTIGFSNKDPGYMKQTKENVHFGHHIAQWDDVNDLAQCIMAATAPNTEK
;
A
#
# COMPACT_ATOMS: atom_id res chain seq x y z
N MET A 1 -10.73 26.64 9.79
CA MET A 1 -9.47 25.90 10.08
C MET A 1 -8.31 26.85 9.86
N ALA A 2 -7.33 26.87 10.77
CA ALA A 2 -6.12 27.66 10.55
C ALA A 2 -5.31 27.08 9.38
N PRO A 3 -4.62 27.90 8.56
CA PRO A 3 -3.78 27.42 7.47
C PRO A 3 -2.60 26.61 8.00
N THR A 4 -2.28 25.49 7.36
CA THR A 4 -1.13 24.64 7.72
C THR A 4 0.19 25.33 7.34
N ASP A 5 1.14 25.45 8.28
CA ASP A 5 2.50 25.94 8.00
C ASP A 5 3.28 24.89 7.17
N PRO A 6 3.78 25.23 5.97
CA PRO A 6 4.56 24.33 5.11
C PRO A 6 5.80 23.69 5.76
N ARG A 7 6.43 24.37 6.74
CA ARG A 7 7.65 23.88 7.41
C ARG A 7 7.36 22.89 8.52
N GLU A 8 6.26 23.10 9.25
CA GLU A 8 5.73 22.09 10.17
C GLU A 8 5.10 20.93 9.42
N TRP A 9 4.43 21.22 8.30
CA TRP A 9 3.87 20.25 7.37
C TRP A 9 4.94 19.31 6.85
N ALA A 10 6.06 19.80 6.30
CA ALA A 10 7.15 18.94 5.80
C ALA A 10 7.79 18.03 6.88
N LYS A 11 7.71 18.41 8.16
CA LYS A 11 8.19 17.58 9.28
C LYS A 11 7.19 16.51 9.71
N LYS A 12 5.88 16.79 9.61
CA LYS A 12 4.78 15.86 9.90
C LYS A 12 4.51 14.92 8.72
N VAL A 13 4.78 15.39 7.51
CA VAL A 13 4.54 14.69 6.27
C VAL A 13 5.70 13.74 5.99
N ARG A 14 5.55 12.48 6.42
CA ARG A 14 6.41 11.38 5.99
C ARG A 14 6.19 10.95 4.55
N SER A 15 5.32 11.66 3.80
CA SER A 15 5.21 11.47 2.36
C SER A 15 6.48 11.98 1.67
N LYS A 16 7.53 11.16 1.73
CA LYS A 16 8.68 11.37 0.88
C LYS A 16 8.26 10.97 -0.51
N THR A 17 8.33 11.93 -1.42
CA THR A 17 8.28 11.65 -2.84
C THR A 17 9.24 10.48 -3.11
N PRO A 18 8.78 9.40 -3.75
CA PRO A 18 9.63 8.25 -4.02
C PRO A 18 10.87 8.74 -4.76
N VAL A 19 12.03 8.46 -4.18
CA VAL A 19 13.31 8.80 -4.80
C VAL A 19 13.57 7.72 -5.85
N LEU A 20 13.03 7.93 -7.05
CA LEU A 20 13.23 7.03 -8.19
C LEU A 20 14.65 7.13 -8.75
N LEU A 21 15.32 8.25 -8.52
CA LEU A 21 16.67 8.53 -8.99
C LEU A 21 17.51 8.97 -7.81
N GLU A 22 18.49 8.15 -7.44
CA GLU A 22 19.46 8.47 -6.39
C GLU A 22 20.85 8.53 -7.02
N VAL A 23 21.61 9.58 -6.71
CA VAL A 23 22.95 9.79 -7.28
C VAL A 23 23.84 8.60 -6.91
N GLY A 24 24.43 7.94 -7.92
CA GLY A 24 25.28 6.76 -7.72
C GLY A 24 24.54 5.43 -7.66
N LYS A 25 23.21 5.40 -7.75
CA LYS A 25 22.43 4.16 -7.90
C LYS A 25 21.83 4.04 -9.30
N PRO A 26 21.71 2.82 -9.85
CA PRO A 26 21.03 2.61 -11.13
C PRO A 26 19.55 2.98 -10.99
N ALA A 27 19.04 3.74 -11.95
CA ALA A 27 17.61 4.03 -12.05
C ALA A 27 16.81 2.72 -12.23
N PRO A 28 15.58 2.64 -11.69
CA PRO A 28 14.71 1.51 -11.98
C PRO A 28 14.44 1.46 -13.47
N LYS A 29 14.46 0.26 -14.05
CA LYS A 29 14.15 0.05 -15.47
C LYS A 29 12.68 0.35 -15.77
N ALA A 30 11.80 0.18 -14.78
CA ALA A 30 10.38 0.45 -14.93
C ALA A 30 9.75 0.88 -13.60
N VAL A 31 8.63 1.60 -13.71
CA VAL A 31 7.72 1.89 -12.60
C VAL A 31 6.40 1.19 -12.91
N LEU A 32 6.01 0.24 -12.06
CA LEU A 32 4.73 -0.47 -12.18
C LEU A 32 3.74 0.11 -11.19
N SER A 33 2.61 0.62 -11.70
CA SER A 33 1.59 1.25 -10.89
C SER A 33 0.30 0.44 -10.86
N PHE A 34 -0.12 0.07 -9.66
CA PHE A 34 -1.39 -0.61 -9.39
C PHE A 34 -2.40 0.40 -8.87
N GLY A 35 -3.39 0.73 -9.71
CA GLY A 35 -4.50 1.59 -9.35
C GLY A 35 -5.53 0.90 -8.44
N GLY A 36 -6.29 1.71 -7.70
CA GLY A 36 -7.31 1.24 -6.78
C GLY A 36 -8.61 0.90 -7.49
N CYS A 37 -9.06 -0.35 -7.35
CA CYS A 37 -10.41 -0.77 -7.70
C CYS A 37 -10.75 -1.99 -6.85
N GLY A 38 -11.62 -1.84 -5.86
CA GLY A 38 -11.93 -2.90 -4.89
C GLY A 38 -12.40 -4.20 -5.56
N PHE A 39 -13.24 -4.08 -6.60
CA PHE A 39 -13.74 -5.21 -7.36
C PHE A 39 -12.67 -5.91 -8.21
N LEU A 40 -11.67 -5.18 -8.73
CA LEU A 40 -10.63 -5.73 -9.62
C LEU A 40 -9.33 -6.11 -8.89
N VAL A 41 -9.30 -6.06 -7.55
CA VAL A 41 -8.09 -6.39 -6.80
C VAL A 41 -7.61 -7.83 -7.06
N THR A 42 -8.53 -8.78 -7.28
CA THR A 42 -8.22 -10.17 -7.61
C THR A 42 -7.60 -10.31 -9.01
N TYR A 43 -8.07 -9.51 -9.98
CA TYR A 43 -7.44 -9.41 -11.30
C TYR A 43 -6.01 -8.87 -11.17
N ALA A 44 -5.82 -7.79 -10.40
CA ALA A 44 -4.49 -7.21 -10.18
C ALA A 44 -3.53 -8.19 -9.48
N LEU A 45 -4.04 -9.03 -8.57
CA LEU A 45 -3.27 -10.13 -7.97
C LEU A 45 -2.91 -11.22 -8.98
N GLY A 46 -3.78 -11.53 -9.95
CA GLY A 46 -3.44 -12.42 -11.06
C GLY A 46 -2.31 -11.87 -11.94
N VAL A 47 -2.34 -10.57 -12.24
CA VAL A 47 -1.23 -9.89 -12.96
C VAL A 47 0.05 -9.93 -12.13
N ALA A 48 -0.03 -9.67 -10.83
CA ALA A 48 1.12 -9.77 -9.92
C ALA A 48 1.70 -11.19 -9.89
N LEU A 49 0.85 -12.22 -9.82
CA LEU A 49 1.28 -13.61 -9.85
C LEU A 49 2.04 -13.94 -11.15
N PHE A 50 1.49 -13.54 -12.30
CA PHE A 50 2.16 -13.71 -13.59
C PHE A 50 3.52 -13.00 -13.63
N LEU A 51 3.59 -11.73 -13.19
CA LEU A 51 4.85 -10.99 -13.16
C LEU A 51 5.88 -11.68 -12.25
N GLN A 52 5.44 -12.19 -11.10
CA GLN A 52 6.29 -12.90 -10.16
C GLN A 52 6.87 -14.20 -10.74
N GLN A 53 6.07 -14.94 -11.53
CA GLN A 53 6.46 -16.22 -12.12
C GLN A 53 7.30 -16.04 -13.40
N GLU A 54 6.87 -15.14 -14.29
CA GLU A 54 7.38 -15.06 -15.66
C GLU A 54 8.34 -13.89 -15.89
N LYS A 55 8.39 -12.92 -14.96
CA LYS A 55 9.12 -11.64 -15.13
C LYS A 55 9.96 -11.27 -13.91
N ALA A 56 10.54 -12.25 -13.22
CA ALA A 56 11.33 -12.05 -12.00
C ALA A 56 12.52 -11.08 -12.19
N GLU A 57 13.28 -11.19 -13.28
CA GLU A 57 14.40 -10.27 -13.58
C GLU A 57 13.90 -8.83 -13.76
N PHE A 58 12.85 -8.64 -14.54
CA PHE A 58 12.23 -7.34 -14.74
C PHE A 58 11.73 -6.74 -13.41
N LEU A 59 11.08 -7.54 -12.57
CA LEU A 59 10.62 -7.11 -11.25
C LEU A 59 11.77 -6.68 -10.34
N SER A 60 12.92 -7.36 -10.38
CA SER A 60 14.10 -7.01 -9.56
C SER A 60 14.64 -5.60 -9.84
N GLN A 61 14.30 -5.03 -11.00
CA GLN A 61 14.73 -3.71 -11.45
C GLN A 61 13.56 -2.72 -11.53
N SER A 62 12.38 -3.10 -11.02
CA SER A 62 11.18 -2.29 -11.07
C SER A 62 10.89 -1.62 -9.73
N PHE A 63 10.42 -0.38 -9.80
CA PHE A 63 9.80 0.32 -8.67
C PHE A 63 8.29 0.08 -8.70
N LEU A 64 7.68 -0.10 -7.54
CA LEU A 64 6.27 -0.47 -7.40
C LEU A 64 5.49 0.68 -6.76
N LEU A 65 4.37 1.04 -7.38
CA LEU A 65 3.42 2.02 -6.85
C LEU A 65 2.08 1.35 -6.62
N GLY A 66 1.49 1.60 -5.47
CA GLY A 66 0.13 1.16 -5.15
C GLY A 66 -0.74 2.33 -4.74
N ALA A 67 -2.01 2.32 -5.16
CA ALA A 67 -3.02 3.27 -4.70
C ALA A 67 -4.35 2.54 -4.46
N GLY A 68 -5.14 2.97 -3.48
CA GLY A 68 -6.39 2.28 -3.17
C GLY A 68 -6.16 0.81 -2.80
N THR A 69 -7.00 -0.10 -3.28
CA THR A 69 -6.76 -1.56 -3.17
C THR A 69 -5.58 -2.06 -4.01
N GLY A 70 -5.04 -1.25 -4.92
CA GLY A 70 -3.82 -1.57 -5.67
C GLY A 70 -2.55 -1.63 -4.82
N VAL A 71 -2.59 -1.14 -3.57
CA VAL A 71 -1.50 -1.34 -2.61
C VAL A 71 -1.25 -2.82 -2.31
N ILE A 72 -2.27 -3.67 -2.38
CA ILE A 72 -2.17 -5.10 -2.03
C ILE A 72 -1.24 -5.85 -3.00
N PRO A 73 -1.48 -5.84 -4.33
CA PRO A 73 -0.55 -6.46 -5.28
C PRO A 73 0.82 -5.78 -5.31
N ALA A 74 0.90 -4.45 -5.11
CA ALA A 74 2.17 -3.73 -5.07
C ALA A 74 3.06 -4.19 -3.89
N VAL A 75 2.50 -4.30 -2.69
CA VAL A 75 3.19 -4.80 -1.49
C VAL A 75 3.61 -6.26 -1.66
N ALA A 76 2.72 -7.10 -2.19
CA ALA A 76 3.02 -8.51 -2.41
C ALA A 76 4.22 -8.70 -3.36
N LEU A 77 4.24 -7.98 -4.48
CA LEU A 77 5.37 -7.99 -5.41
C LEU A 77 6.66 -7.44 -4.79
N ALA A 78 6.56 -6.38 -3.98
CA ALA A 78 7.72 -5.77 -3.34
C ALA A 78 8.38 -6.73 -2.34
N CYS A 79 7.56 -7.46 -1.56
CA CYS A 79 8.04 -8.48 -0.62
C CYS A 79 8.59 -9.73 -1.33
N GLY A 80 8.01 -10.07 -2.48
CA GLY A 80 8.46 -11.16 -3.34
C GLY A 80 7.98 -12.57 -2.93
N PRO A 81 8.22 -13.57 -3.80
CA PRO A 81 7.59 -14.91 -3.73
C PRO A 81 7.95 -15.73 -2.50
N ARG A 82 9.13 -15.48 -1.91
CA ARG A 82 9.61 -16.21 -0.72
C ARG A 82 8.92 -15.75 0.55
N ALA A 83 8.45 -14.50 0.57
CA ALA A 83 7.89 -13.87 1.74
C ALA A 83 6.35 -13.81 1.67
N VAL A 84 5.80 -13.66 0.46
CA VAL A 84 4.35 -13.53 0.23
C VAL A 84 3.87 -14.53 -0.80
N ASN A 85 2.84 -15.31 -0.44
CA ASN A 85 2.11 -16.16 -1.37
C ASN A 85 0.87 -15.41 -1.89
N ILE A 86 0.96 -14.94 -3.14
CA ILE A 86 -0.10 -14.16 -3.80
C ILE A 86 -1.41 -14.94 -3.93
N GLU A 87 -1.37 -16.25 -4.14
CA GLU A 87 -2.58 -17.07 -4.25
C GLU A 87 -3.33 -17.14 -2.92
N LYS A 88 -2.62 -17.30 -1.81
CA LYS A 88 -3.24 -17.25 -0.47
C LYS A 88 -3.87 -15.89 -0.18
N VAL A 89 -3.24 -14.81 -0.63
CA VAL A 89 -3.79 -13.44 -0.49
C VAL A 89 -5.06 -13.30 -1.33
N ARG A 90 -5.04 -13.78 -2.58
CA ARG A 90 -6.21 -13.79 -3.47
C ARG A 90 -7.36 -14.59 -2.84
N ASP A 91 -7.10 -15.80 -2.39
CA ASP A 91 -8.12 -16.69 -1.85
C ASP A 91 -8.76 -16.08 -0.60
N ALA A 92 -7.94 -15.51 0.29
CA ALA A 92 -8.42 -14.79 1.45
C ALA A 92 -9.40 -13.66 1.07
N ILE A 93 -9.05 -12.82 0.09
CA ILE A 93 -9.92 -11.74 -0.41
C ILE A 93 -11.20 -12.30 -1.03
N VAL A 94 -11.11 -13.39 -1.80
CA VAL A 94 -12.27 -14.04 -2.41
C VAL A 94 -13.22 -14.58 -1.34
N ASP A 95 -12.71 -15.14 -0.25
CA ASP A 95 -13.51 -15.73 0.82
C ASP A 95 -14.30 -14.68 1.62
N ASN A 96 -13.91 -13.40 1.55
CA ASN A 96 -14.60 -12.33 2.27
C ASN A 96 -15.05 -11.19 1.35
N ARG A 97 -15.10 -11.44 0.04
CA ARG A 97 -15.69 -10.51 -0.93
C ARG A 97 -17.12 -10.21 -0.44
N PHE A 98 -17.48 -8.93 -0.39
CA PHE A 98 -18.78 -8.41 0.06
C PHE A 98 -18.99 -8.20 1.57
N LEU A 99 -18.00 -8.43 2.45
CA LEU A 99 -18.12 -8.01 3.88
C LEU A 99 -17.94 -6.49 4.10
N VAL A 100 -18.08 -5.68 3.04
CA VAL A 100 -17.61 -4.28 2.98
C VAL A 100 -18.67 -3.25 3.40
N THR A 101 -19.81 -3.70 3.92
CA THR A 101 -20.89 -2.81 4.40
C THR A 101 -20.85 -2.58 5.91
N ASP A 102 -20.09 -3.38 6.65
CA ASP A 102 -19.86 -3.25 8.09
C ASP A 102 -18.39 -2.80 8.31
N GLU A 103 -18.23 -1.61 8.88
CA GLU A 103 -16.92 -0.99 9.11
C GLU A 103 -16.06 -1.78 10.09
N GLU A 104 -16.64 -2.25 11.20
CA GLU A 104 -15.93 -3.02 12.22
C GLU A 104 -15.48 -4.35 11.63
N LYS A 105 -16.39 -5.03 10.91
CA LYS A 105 -16.05 -6.29 10.25
C LYS A 105 -15.01 -6.10 9.15
N ARG A 106 -15.06 -4.99 8.40
CA ARG A 106 -14.03 -4.65 7.42
C ARG A 106 -12.67 -4.51 8.07
N VAL A 107 -12.57 -3.72 9.15
CA VAL A 107 -11.30 -3.49 9.86
C VAL A 107 -10.74 -4.80 10.40
N GLU A 108 -11.56 -5.64 11.01
CA GLU A 108 -11.17 -6.98 11.48
C GLU A 108 -10.57 -7.82 10.34
N VAL A 109 -11.34 -8.01 9.27
CA VAL A 109 -10.97 -8.86 8.13
C VAL A 109 -9.73 -8.32 7.40
N PHE A 110 -9.66 -7.01 7.14
CA PHE A 110 -8.49 -6.40 6.52
C PHE A 110 -7.26 -6.47 7.42
N THR A 111 -7.41 -6.33 8.73
CA THR A 111 -6.29 -6.47 9.67
C THR A 111 -5.72 -7.89 9.62
N GLU A 112 -6.58 -8.91 9.61
CA GLU A 112 -6.14 -10.30 9.43
C GLU A 112 -5.39 -10.49 8.11
N TYR A 113 -5.85 -9.87 7.02
CA TYR A 113 -5.16 -9.96 5.73
C TYR A 113 -3.81 -9.28 5.73
N ILE A 114 -3.72 -8.08 6.26
CA ILE A 114 -2.46 -7.35 6.34
C ILE A 114 -1.46 -8.16 7.16
N ASN A 115 -1.91 -8.81 8.23
CA ASN A 115 -1.07 -9.70 9.04
C ASN A 115 -0.66 -11.00 8.29
N LYS A 116 -1.50 -11.51 7.38
CA LYS A 116 -1.16 -12.65 6.50
C LYS A 116 -0.23 -12.24 5.34
N LEU A 117 -0.37 -11.00 4.86
CA LEU A 117 0.37 -10.42 3.75
C LEU A 117 1.78 -9.97 4.18
N LEU A 118 1.92 -9.36 5.35
CA LEU A 118 3.16 -8.74 5.78
C LEU A 118 4.04 -9.73 6.57
N PRO A 119 5.21 -10.13 6.04
CA PRO A 119 6.21 -10.81 6.85
C PRO A 119 6.79 -9.85 7.90
N ARG A 120 7.40 -10.39 8.97
CA ARG A 120 7.99 -9.57 10.06
C ARG A 120 9.04 -8.57 9.57
N ASN A 121 9.76 -8.90 8.49
CA ASN A 121 10.78 -8.05 7.87
C ASN A 121 10.26 -7.31 6.62
N ALA A 122 8.94 -7.09 6.48
CA ALA A 122 8.37 -6.48 5.27
C ALA A 122 9.01 -5.13 4.94
N VAL A 123 9.26 -4.27 5.94
CA VAL A 123 9.89 -2.95 5.74
C VAL A 123 11.25 -3.08 5.06
N GLU A 124 12.07 -4.05 5.47
CA GLU A 124 13.38 -4.30 4.83
C GLU A 124 13.22 -4.74 3.37
N LEU A 125 12.24 -5.61 3.10
CA LEU A 125 12.01 -6.16 1.76
C LEU A 125 11.50 -5.10 0.78
N VAL A 126 10.68 -4.15 1.24
CA VAL A 126 10.06 -3.13 0.38
C VAL A 126 10.86 -1.83 0.30
N ASN A 127 11.86 -1.66 1.15
CA ASN A 127 12.64 -0.42 1.23
C ASN A 127 13.29 -0.07 -0.11
N GLY A 128 13.15 1.20 -0.52
CA GLY A 128 13.73 1.73 -1.76
C GLY A 128 13.08 1.26 -3.05
N ARG A 129 12.00 0.45 -3.00
CA ARG A 129 11.35 -0.09 -4.20
C ARG A 129 9.82 -0.02 -4.23
N LEU A 130 9.20 0.46 -3.16
CA LEU A 130 7.75 0.57 -3.02
C LEU A 130 7.36 1.99 -2.63
N ALA A 131 6.27 2.50 -3.19
CA ALA A 131 5.53 3.59 -2.58
C ALA A 131 4.02 3.37 -2.63
N LEU A 132 3.34 3.76 -1.56
CA LEU A 132 1.89 3.65 -1.38
C LEU A 132 1.25 5.03 -1.46
N THR A 133 0.11 5.13 -2.11
CA THR A 133 -0.64 6.37 -2.26
C THR A 133 -1.96 6.25 -1.53
N ILE A 134 -2.23 7.20 -0.64
CA ILE A 134 -3.48 7.26 0.11
C ILE A 134 -4.38 8.27 -0.59
N GLY A 135 -5.44 7.81 -1.26
CA GLY A 135 -6.28 8.64 -2.12
C GLY A 135 -7.23 9.58 -1.36
N PHE A 136 -7.54 10.74 -1.93
CA PHE A 136 -8.44 11.75 -1.36
C PHE A 136 -9.89 11.29 -1.14
N SER A 137 -10.32 10.19 -1.77
CA SER A 137 -11.64 9.60 -1.59
C SER A 137 -11.84 8.99 -0.20
N ASN A 138 -10.78 8.81 0.59
CA ASN A 138 -10.85 8.07 1.85
C ASN A 138 -11.05 9.02 3.04
N LYS A 139 -12.00 9.95 2.93
CA LYS A 139 -12.38 10.88 4.01
C LYS A 139 -13.23 10.17 5.07
N ASP A 140 -12.63 9.22 5.78
CA ASP A 140 -13.27 8.64 6.95
C ASP A 140 -13.14 9.61 8.16
N PRO A 141 -14.27 10.05 8.75
CA PRO A 141 -14.27 10.94 9.93
C PRO A 141 -13.56 10.34 11.16
N GLY A 142 -13.49 9.01 11.27
CA GLY A 142 -12.74 8.29 12.30
C GLY A 142 -11.22 8.44 12.13
N TYR A 143 -10.72 8.52 10.90
CA TYR A 143 -9.28 8.70 10.61
C TYR A 143 -8.84 10.16 10.74
N MET A 144 -9.71 11.12 10.42
CA MET A 144 -9.46 12.56 10.68
C MET A 144 -9.46 12.92 12.19
N LYS A 145 -9.95 12.02 13.04
CA LYS A 145 -9.96 12.14 14.52
C LYS A 145 -8.86 11.34 15.21
N GLN A 146 -8.14 10.47 14.50
CA GLN A 146 -6.97 9.79 15.06
C GLN A 146 -5.82 10.80 15.22
N THR A 147 -5.07 10.71 16.32
CA THR A 147 -3.87 11.52 16.63
C THR A 147 -2.69 11.28 15.67
N LYS A 148 -2.91 10.69 14.49
CA LYS A 148 -1.86 10.11 13.66
C LYS A 148 -1.16 11.16 12.80
N GLU A 149 0.05 11.50 13.21
CA GLU A 149 0.90 12.50 12.56
C GLU A 149 1.41 12.08 11.15
N ASN A 150 1.28 10.81 10.74
CA ASN A 150 2.08 10.21 9.65
C ASN A 150 1.34 9.84 8.34
N VAL A 151 0.02 9.98 8.25
CA VAL A 151 -0.78 9.54 7.08
C VAL A 151 -1.32 10.74 6.31
N HIS A 152 -0.92 10.91 5.05
CA HIS A 152 -1.24 12.09 4.24
C HIS A 152 -1.92 11.72 2.91
N PHE A 153 -3.10 12.31 2.68
CA PHE A 153 -3.88 12.10 1.47
C PHE A 153 -3.21 12.75 0.24
N GLY A 154 -3.32 12.10 -0.92
CA GLY A 154 -2.82 12.58 -2.19
C GLY A 154 -1.31 12.43 -2.42
N HIS A 155 -0.58 11.85 -1.47
CA HIS A 155 0.87 11.73 -1.55
C HIS A 155 1.36 10.29 -1.50
N HIS A 156 2.53 10.07 -2.07
CA HIS A 156 3.25 8.80 -2.01
C HIS A 156 4.02 8.67 -0.70
N ILE A 157 3.88 7.53 -0.03
CA ILE A 157 4.62 7.13 1.17
C ILE A 157 5.56 5.99 0.75
N ALA A 158 6.86 6.21 0.88
CA ALA A 158 7.89 5.25 0.43
C ALA A 158 8.85 4.81 1.56
N GLN A 159 8.56 5.20 2.81
CA GLN A 159 9.36 4.86 3.98
C GLN A 159 8.43 4.59 5.16
N TRP A 160 8.81 3.62 5.99
CA TRP A 160 8.07 3.15 7.16
C TRP A 160 9.06 2.83 8.28
N ASP A 161 8.68 3.10 9.53
CA ASP A 161 9.55 2.79 10.68
C ASP A 161 9.55 1.28 11.00
N ASP A 162 8.37 0.67 10.92
CA ASP A 162 8.17 -0.74 11.22
C ASP A 162 6.99 -1.33 10.41
N VAL A 163 6.75 -2.63 10.59
CA VAL A 163 5.66 -3.36 9.92
C VAL A 163 4.29 -2.79 10.28
N ASN A 164 4.10 -2.25 11.49
CA ASN A 164 2.82 -1.69 11.91
C ASN A 164 2.53 -0.37 11.19
N ASP A 165 3.56 0.45 10.96
CA ASP A 165 3.47 1.68 10.18
C ASP A 165 3.07 1.38 8.71
N LEU A 166 3.73 0.38 8.09
CA LEU A 166 3.35 -0.12 6.76
C LEU A 166 1.92 -0.67 6.72
N ALA A 167 1.54 -1.48 7.72
CA ALA A 167 0.19 -2.02 7.85
C ALA A 167 -0.88 -0.93 7.92
N GLN A 168 -0.62 0.13 8.70
CA GLN A 168 -1.53 1.27 8.80
C GLN A 168 -1.66 2.02 7.48
N CYS A 169 -0.57 2.19 6.73
CA CYS A 169 -0.62 2.79 5.40
C CYS A 169 -1.46 1.98 4.41
N ILE A 170 -1.37 0.64 4.47
CA ILE A 170 -2.20 -0.25 3.64
C ILE A 170 -3.68 -0.09 4.01
N MET A 171 -4.01 -0.17 5.30
CA MET A 171 -5.39 0.00 5.78
C MET A 171 -5.99 1.35 5.36
N ALA A 172 -5.23 2.44 5.52
CA ALA A 172 -5.66 3.77 5.15
C ALA A 172 -5.85 3.93 3.63
N ALA A 173 -4.97 3.33 2.82
CA ALA A 173 -5.10 3.35 1.37
C ALA A 173 -6.35 2.59 0.89
N THR A 174 -6.78 1.54 1.59
CA THR A 174 -7.95 0.72 1.20
C THR A 174 -9.27 1.15 1.82
N ALA A 175 -9.30 2.17 2.67
CA ALA A 175 -10.54 2.65 3.28
C ALA A 175 -11.54 3.14 2.21
N PRO A 176 -12.83 2.79 2.31
CA PRO A 176 -13.88 3.26 1.41
C PRO A 176 -14.20 4.73 1.67
N ASN A 177 -14.77 5.40 0.67
CA ASN A 177 -15.39 6.71 0.89
C ASN A 177 -16.73 6.50 1.60
N THR A 178 -16.87 7.01 2.82
CA THR A 178 -18.10 6.87 3.61
C THR A 178 -19.00 8.11 3.58
N GLU A 179 -18.55 9.22 2.96
CA GLU A 179 -19.43 10.35 2.65
C GLU A 179 -20.31 10.00 1.44
N LYS A 180 -21.62 9.86 1.67
CA LYS A 180 -22.65 9.84 0.62
C LYS A 180 -22.91 11.24 0.09
#